data_AF-A0A0Q0UYZ3-F1
#
_entry.id   AF-A0A0Q0UYZ3-F1
#
_cell.length_a   1.000
_cell.length_b   1.000
_cell.length_c   1.000
_cell.angle_alpha   90.00
_cell.angle_beta   90.00
_cell.angle_gamma   90.00
#
_symmetry.space_group_name_H-M   'P 1'
#
loop_
_entity.id
_entity.type
_entity.pdbx_description
1 polymer ?
#
loop_
_entity_poly.entity_id
_entity_poly.type
_entity_poly.pdbx_seq_one_letter_code
_entity_poly.pdbx_strand_id
1 'polypeptide(L)'
;MTEIRAFNHEMFGELQVLVENGEIYFPATDVAIILGYTNPHKAIKDHCKEKGVTIRSAPTAGGEQQKKFITEGNLYRLIARSKLPEAEKFESWVFDEVLPTIRKTGGYVSNDEMFINTYLPFADEQTKLMFRGVLETVRRQNEQIAAMKPKVEYFDALVDRNLLTNFRDTAKELKIKERYFINWLLENKFVYRDQKGKLKPYAAYVPELFELKEWERNGKADVQTLITPKGRETFRLLLKKETA
;
A
#
# COMPACT_ATOMS: atom_id res chain seq x y z
N MET A 1 16.34 38.14 10.02
CA MET A 1 15.85 38.16 11.41
C MET A 1 15.86 36.73 11.91
N THR A 2 16.42 36.50 13.09
CA THR A 2 16.41 35.18 13.75
C THR A 2 15.19 35.13 14.65
N GLU A 3 14.33 34.13 14.45
CA GLU A 3 13.10 33.94 15.22
C GLU A 3 13.17 32.59 15.95
N ILE A 4 12.70 32.55 17.19
CA ILE A 4 12.58 31.32 17.96
C ILE A 4 11.15 30.82 17.85
N ARG A 5 10.98 29.55 17.49
CA ARG A 5 9.66 28.91 17.40
C ARG A 5 9.64 27.60 18.15
N ALA A 6 8.48 27.29 18.73
CA ALA A 6 8.16 25.95 19.16
C ALA A 6 7.85 25.09 17.93
N PHE A 7 8.63 24.03 17.72
CA PHE A 7 8.38 22.99 16.75
C PHE A 7 7.79 21.79 17.49
N ASN A 8 6.54 21.44 17.18
CA ASN A 8 5.86 20.31 17.79
C ASN A 8 5.73 19.17 16.78
N HIS A 9 6.23 17.99 17.14
CA HIS A 9 6.17 16.79 16.31
C HIS A 9 5.99 15.55 17.18
N GLU A 10 5.19 14.59 16.74
CA GLU A 10 4.85 13.39 17.55
C GLU A 10 6.08 12.64 18.09
N MET A 11 7.15 12.56 17.28
CA MET A 11 8.43 11.97 17.71
C MET A 11 9.27 12.88 18.60
N PHE A 12 9.30 14.18 18.32
CA PHE A 12 10.28 15.10 18.92
C PHE A 12 9.72 15.88 20.11
N GLY A 13 8.43 15.76 20.39
CA GLY A 13 7.73 16.63 21.32
C GLY A 13 7.87 18.08 20.89
N GLU A 14 7.96 18.96 21.89
CA GLU A 14 8.17 20.39 21.68
C GLU A 14 9.67 20.72 21.70
N LEU A 15 10.20 21.17 20.56
CA LEU A 15 11.57 21.66 20.40
C LEU A 15 11.60 23.16 20.17
N GLN A 16 12.50 23.87 20.85
CA GLN A 16 12.77 25.28 20.55
C GLN A 16 13.75 25.38 19.37
N VAL A 17 13.22 25.64 18.18
CA VAL A 17 14.00 25.78 16.95
C VAL A 17 14.29 27.24 16.63
N LEU A 18 15.39 27.49 15.94
CA LEU A 18 15.70 28.80 15.37
C LEU A 18 15.36 28.81 13.89
N VAL A 19 14.68 29.86 13.45
CA VAL A 19 14.40 30.13 12.04
C VAL A 19 15.20 31.34 11.61
N GLU A 20 16.09 31.15 10.65
CA GLU A 20 16.97 32.19 10.13
C GLU A 20 17.05 32.06 8.60
N ASN A 21 16.70 33.12 7.87
CA ASN A 21 16.73 33.17 6.40
C ASN A 21 15.95 32.04 5.69
N GLY A 22 14.85 31.58 6.31
CA GLY A 22 14.03 30.49 5.78
C GLY A 22 14.57 29.08 6.08
N GLU A 23 15.71 28.97 6.73
CA GLU A 23 16.26 27.70 7.22
C GLU A 23 15.89 27.47 8.69
N ILE A 24 15.63 26.20 9.03
CA ILE A 24 15.33 25.77 10.39
C ILE A 24 16.58 25.12 10.99
N TYR A 25 16.89 25.53 12.22
CA TYR A 25 18.00 25.05 13.02
C TYR A 25 17.46 24.39 14.30
N PHE A 26 17.81 23.13 14.50
CA PHE A 26 17.32 22.32 15.61
C PHE A 26 18.32 22.28 16.77
N PRO A 27 17.89 22.32 18.04
CA PRO A 27 18.79 22.27 19.18
C PRO A 27 19.47 20.90 19.27
N ALA A 28 20.78 20.85 19.01
CA ALA A 28 21.48 19.62 18.71
C ALA A 28 21.49 18.62 19.87
N THR A 29 21.73 19.12 21.09
CA THR A 29 21.78 18.30 22.31
C THR A 29 20.40 17.72 22.63
N ASP A 30 19.36 18.56 22.55
CA ASP A 30 17.99 18.16 22.90
C ASP A 30 17.48 17.10 21.93
N VAL A 31 17.72 17.27 20.63
CA VAL A 31 17.44 16.26 19.59
C VAL A 31 18.14 14.94 19.89
N ALA A 32 19.43 14.96 20.21
CA ALA A 32 20.18 13.72 20.48
C ALA A 32 19.70 13.01 21.76
N ILE A 33 19.26 13.76 22.78
CA ILE A 33 18.65 13.17 23.99
C ILE A 33 17.33 12.47 23.63
N ILE A 34 16.46 13.14 22.88
CA ILE A 34 15.16 12.59 22.45
C ILE A 34 15.35 11.34 21.61
N LEU A 35 16.35 11.33 20.73
CA LEU A 35 16.71 10.16 19.92
C LEU A 35 17.40 9.04 20.71
N GLY A 36 17.43 9.10 22.04
CA GLY A 36 17.91 8.02 22.91
C GLY A 36 19.43 7.85 22.94
N TYR A 37 20.21 8.83 22.48
CA TYR A 37 21.68 8.73 22.55
C TYR A 37 22.17 8.90 23.99
N THR A 38 22.83 7.87 24.53
CA THR A 38 23.42 7.90 25.88
C THR A 38 24.44 9.04 26.06
N ASN A 39 25.15 9.40 25.00
CA ASN A 39 26.07 10.54 24.99
C ASN A 39 25.73 11.48 23.81
N PRO A 40 24.90 12.51 24.03
CA PRO A 40 24.47 13.45 23.01
C PRO A 40 25.62 14.14 22.29
N HIS A 41 26.64 14.60 23.04
CA HIS A 41 27.78 15.30 22.47
C HIS A 41 28.63 14.41 21.56
N LYS A 42 28.80 13.14 21.94
CA LYS A 42 29.48 12.15 21.10
C LYS A 42 28.67 11.85 19.85
N ALA A 43 27.36 11.65 19.96
CA ALA A 43 26.49 11.38 18.81
C ALA A 43 26.56 12.51 17.78
N ILE A 44 26.51 13.77 18.24
CA ILE A 44 26.66 14.94 17.36
C ILE A 44 28.03 14.92 16.66
N LYS A 45 29.12 14.61 17.39
CA LYS A 45 30.46 14.53 16.81
C LYS A 45 30.60 13.41 15.79
N ASP A 46 30.02 12.25 16.06
CA ASP A 46 30.21 11.03 15.27
C ASP A 46 29.30 10.99 14.03
N HIS A 47 28.16 11.69 14.04
CA HIS A 47 27.13 11.57 13.00
C HIS A 47 26.83 12.85 12.22
N CYS A 48 27.04 14.03 12.82
CA CYS A 48 26.79 15.29 12.13
C CYS A 48 27.98 15.70 11.25
N LYS A 49 27.68 16.39 10.14
CA LYS A 49 28.70 17.09 9.34
C LYS A 49 28.93 18.48 9.88
N GLU A 50 30.19 18.89 9.98
CA GLU A 50 30.59 20.20 10.54
C GLU A 50 29.87 21.38 9.89
N LYS A 51 29.69 21.36 8.55
CA LYS A 51 28.99 22.42 7.80
C LYS A 51 27.56 22.68 8.32
N GLY A 52 26.91 21.68 8.90
CA GLY A 52 25.55 21.80 9.43
C GLY A 52 25.49 21.87 10.96
N VAL A 53 26.60 22.12 11.65
CA VAL A 53 26.65 22.34 13.11
C VAL A 53 27.03 23.79 13.36
N THR A 54 26.24 24.48 14.17
CA THR A 54 26.44 25.91 14.42
C THR A 54 26.22 26.26 15.88
N ILE A 55 26.81 27.37 16.33
CA ILE A 55 26.60 27.91 17.67
C ILE A 55 25.77 29.18 17.54
N ARG A 56 24.71 29.29 18.35
CA ARG A 56 23.79 30.43 18.35
C ARG A 56 23.41 30.78 19.79
N SER A 57 23.16 32.07 20.04
CA SER A 57 22.57 32.53 21.30
C SER A 57 21.11 32.09 21.35
N ALA A 58 20.70 31.50 22.47
CA ALA A 58 19.32 31.13 22.74
C ALA A 58 18.96 31.49 24.20
N PRO A 59 17.75 32.04 24.44
CA PRO A 59 17.26 32.28 25.78
C PRO A 59 16.99 30.95 26.48
N THR A 60 17.47 30.84 27.71
CA THR A 60 17.23 29.70 28.60
C THR A 60 16.71 30.20 29.94
N ALA A 61 16.27 29.30 30.82
CA ALA A 61 15.88 29.64 32.18
C ALA A 61 17.01 30.35 32.97
N GLY A 62 18.27 30.17 32.56
CA GLY A 62 19.46 30.83 33.13
C GLY A 62 19.93 32.07 32.36
N GLY A 63 19.11 32.64 31.46
CA GLY A 63 19.49 33.76 30.60
C GLY A 63 19.96 33.34 29.21
N GLU A 64 20.56 34.26 28.45
CA GLU A 64 21.10 33.96 27.12
C GLU A 64 22.31 33.04 27.21
N GLN A 65 22.26 31.92 26.47
CA GLN A 65 23.34 30.95 26.41
C GLN A 65 23.67 30.57 24.97
N GLN A 66 24.95 30.32 24.73
CA GLN A 66 25.43 29.79 23.46
C GLN A 66 25.15 28.29 23.39
N LYS A 67 24.24 27.87 22.51
CA LYS A 67 23.85 26.48 22.29
C LYS A 67 24.26 26.00 20.91
N LYS A 68 24.50 24.69 20.79
CA LYS A 68 24.72 24.03 19.49
C LYS A 68 23.39 23.77 18.81
N PHE A 69 23.31 24.16 17.55
CA PHE A 69 22.20 23.87 16.65
C PHE A 69 22.69 23.08 15.44
N ILE A 70 21.77 22.33 14.83
CA ILE A 70 22.01 21.54 13.64
C ILE A 70 21.00 21.86 12.55
N THR A 71 21.46 21.84 11.29
CA THR A 71 20.57 21.90 10.12
C THR A 71 19.73 20.63 10.01
N GLU A 72 18.61 20.69 9.29
CA GLU A 72 17.73 19.55 9.02
C GLU A 72 18.46 18.31 8.46
N GLY A 73 19.43 18.50 7.56
CA GLY A 73 20.23 17.37 7.06
C GLY A 73 21.01 16.63 8.16
N ASN A 74 21.45 17.33 9.22
CA ASN A 74 22.12 16.69 10.36
C ASN A 74 21.11 16.08 11.34
N LEU A 75 19.90 16.64 11.45
CA LEU A 75 18.78 15.99 12.15
C LEU A 75 18.51 14.61 11.54
N TYR A 76 18.35 14.51 10.22
CA TYR A 76 18.14 13.22 9.54
C TYR A 76 19.31 12.23 9.73
N ARG A 77 20.55 12.73 9.79
CA ARG A 77 21.72 11.86 10.09
C ARG A 77 21.66 11.27 11.49
N LEU A 78 21.20 12.04 12.48
CA LEU A 78 21.01 11.53 13.84
C LEU A 78 19.84 10.55 13.91
N ILE A 79 18.74 10.81 13.21
CA ILE A 79 17.58 9.90 13.17
C ILE A 79 18.00 8.55 12.57
N ALA A 80 18.67 8.56 11.42
CA ALA A 80 19.10 7.35 10.70
C ALA A 80 20.18 6.53 11.45
N ARG A 81 20.74 7.03 12.54
CA ARG A 81 21.71 6.32 13.39
C ARG A 81 21.18 5.99 14.78
N SER A 82 19.98 6.47 15.11
CA SER A 82 19.33 6.16 16.38
C SER A 82 18.91 4.69 16.42
N LYS A 83 18.87 4.13 17.63
CA LYS A 83 18.35 2.79 17.90
C LYS A 83 16.95 2.82 18.52
N LEU A 84 16.34 3.99 18.59
CA LEU A 84 15.01 4.18 19.14
C LEU A 84 13.97 3.64 18.13
N PRO A 85 13.01 2.80 18.55
CA PRO A 85 12.01 2.22 17.63
C PRO A 85 11.24 3.26 16.83
N GLU A 86 10.93 4.42 17.44
CA GLU A 86 10.25 5.52 16.77
C GLU A 86 11.13 6.14 15.67
N ALA A 87 12.43 6.31 15.93
CA ALA A 87 13.38 6.83 14.95
C ALA A 87 13.59 5.87 13.78
N GLU A 88 13.62 4.55 14.05
CA GLU A 88 13.68 3.51 13.03
C GLU A 88 12.42 3.53 12.14
N LYS A 89 11.22 3.64 12.73
CA LYS A 89 9.97 3.78 11.95
C LYS A 89 9.99 4.98 11.02
N PHE A 90 10.48 6.14 11.49
CA PHE A 90 10.57 7.32 10.64
C PHE A 90 11.63 7.18 9.56
N GLU A 91 12.80 6.62 9.89
CA GLU A 91 13.84 6.33 8.91
C GLU A 91 13.31 5.42 7.80
N SER A 92 12.67 4.30 8.16
CA SER A 92 12.12 3.37 7.19
C SER A 92 11.01 4.01 6.36
N TRP A 93 10.12 4.80 6.98
CA TRP A 93 9.11 5.56 6.25
C TRP A 93 9.75 6.53 5.23
N VAL A 94 10.78 7.29 5.62
CA VAL A 94 11.47 8.19 4.70
C VAL A 94 12.19 7.40 3.59
N PHE A 95 12.87 6.30 3.93
CA PHE A 95 13.80 5.62 3.02
C PHE A 95 13.10 4.62 2.08
N ASP A 96 12.04 3.98 2.55
CA ASP A 96 11.33 2.94 1.81
C ASP A 96 10.03 3.45 1.16
N GLU A 97 9.43 4.52 1.69
CA GLU A 97 8.20 5.10 1.13
C GLU A 97 8.44 6.46 0.49
N VAL A 98 8.92 7.46 1.24
CA VAL A 98 9.00 8.85 0.76
C VAL A 98 10.00 9.00 -0.38
N LEU A 99 11.27 8.65 -0.16
CA LEU A 99 12.33 8.81 -1.17
C LEU A 99 12.06 7.97 -2.43
N PRO A 100 11.62 6.70 -2.34
CA PRO A 100 11.26 5.92 -3.53
C PRO A 100 10.05 6.48 -4.27
N THR A 101 9.08 7.05 -3.55
CA THR A 101 7.94 7.75 -4.17
C THR A 101 8.45 8.95 -4.95
N ILE A 102 9.17 9.88 -4.32
CA ILE A 102 9.76 11.06 -4.99
C ILE A 102 10.57 10.64 -6.22
N ARG A 103 11.42 9.61 -6.10
CA ARG A 103 12.23 9.12 -7.22
C ARG A 103 11.38 8.62 -8.39
N LYS A 104 10.25 7.96 -8.12
CA LYS A 104 9.37 7.37 -9.15
C LYS A 104 8.42 8.40 -9.76
N THR A 105 7.89 9.32 -8.96
CA THR A 105 6.79 10.22 -9.34
C THR A 105 7.24 11.67 -9.55
N GLY A 106 8.45 12.02 -9.10
CA GLY A 106 8.95 13.40 -9.10
C GLY A 106 8.44 14.25 -7.94
N GLY A 107 7.64 13.69 -7.01
CA GLY A 107 7.08 14.47 -5.90
C GLY A 107 6.46 13.62 -4.79
N TYR A 108 6.43 14.16 -3.57
CA TYR A 108 5.71 13.60 -2.43
C TYR A 108 4.84 14.68 -1.83
N VAL A 109 3.56 14.40 -1.66
CA VAL A 109 2.63 15.33 -1.02
C VAL A 109 1.68 14.56 -0.12
N SER A 110 1.54 15.05 1.11
CA SER A 110 0.68 14.48 2.14
C SER A 110 -0.77 14.97 2.09
N ASN A 111 -1.05 15.99 1.28
CA ASN A 111 -2.36 16.63 1.13
C ASN A 111 -2.57 17.18 -0.29
N ASP A 112 -3.74 16.92 -0.87
CA ASP A 112 -4.18 17.39 -2.19
C ASP A 112 -4.09 18.92 -2.34
N GLU A 113 -4.38 19.68 -1.27
CA GLU A 113 -4.32 21.14 -1.33
C GLU A 113 -2.88 21.66 -1.42
N MET A 114 -1.96 21.02 -0.68
CA MET A 114 -0.53 21.29 -0.79
C MET A 114 -0.01 20.91 -2.18
N PHE A 115 -0.54 19.84 -2.79
CA PHE A 115 -0.14 19.38 -4.12
C PHE A 115 -0.51 20.44 -5.16
N ILE A 116 -1.75 20.92 -5.11
CA ILE A 116 -2.24 21.93 -6.04
C ILE A 116 -1.45 23.23 -5.91
N ASN A 117 -1.19 23.69 -4.68
CA ASN A 117 -0.46 24.93 -4.47
C ASN A 117 1.02 24.82 -4.88
N THR A 118 1.63 23.65 -4.74
CA THR A 118 3.05 23.45 -5.05
C THR A 118 3.29 23.16 -6.53
N TYR A 119 2.47 22.30 -7.15
CA TYR A 119 2.68 21.82 -8.52
C TYR A 119 1.84 22.56 -9.57
N LEU A 120 0.74 23.22 -9.16
CA LEU A 120 -0.11 24.03 -10.03
C LEU A 120 -0.25 25.48 -9.53
N PRO A 121 0.84 26.18 -9.16
CA PRO A 121 0.76 27.50 -8.53
C PRO A 121 0.13 28.56 -9.46
N PHE A 122 0.33 28.42 -10.77
CA PHE A 122 -0.15 29.36 -11.78
C PHE A 122 -1.44 28.91 -12.49
N ALA A 123 -2.01 27.76 -12.10
CA ALA A 123 -3.27 27.30 -12.68
C ALA A 123 -4.43 28.20 -12.22
N ASP A 124 -5.43 28.38 -13.08
CA ASP A 124 -6.65 29.07 -12.71
C ASP A 124 -7.49 28.25 -11.71
N GLU A 125 -8.43 28.91 -11.02
CA GLU A 125 -9.24 28.27 -9.99
C GLU A 125 -10.11 27.12 -10.52
N GLN A 126 -10.55 27.19 -11.78
CA GLN A 126 -11.33 26.14 -12.41
C GLN A 126 -10.49 24.86 -12.58
N THR A 127 -9.24 24.99 -13.05
CA THR A 127 -8.30 23.88 -13.20
C THR A 127 -7.95 23.29 -11.84
N LYS A 128 -7.70 24.13 -10.83
CA LYS A 128 -7.46 23.66 -9.45
C LYS A 128 -8.65 22.87 -8.93
N LEU A 129 -9.89 23.35 -9.13
CA LEU A 129 -11.11 22.66 -8.70
C LEU A 129 -11.30 21.30 -9.40
N MET A 130 -11.03 21.23 -10.71
CA MET A 130 -11.06 19.96 -11.45
C MET A 130 -10.07 18.95 -10.88
N PHE A 131 -8.83 19.39 -10.62
CA PHE A 131 -7.81 18.52 -10.03
C PHE A 131 -8.18 18.05 -8.62
N ARG A 132 -8.78 18.89 -7.77
CA ARG A 132 -9.30 18.45 -6.46
C ARG A 132 -10.30 17.30 -6.61
N GLY A 133 -11.28 17.46 -7.49
CA GLY A 133 -12.30 16.43 -7.72
C GLY A 133 -11.73 15.12 -8.25
N VAL A 134 -10.72 15.19 -9.13
CA VAL A 134 -10.03 14.00 -9.64
C VAL A 134 -9.25 13.31 -8.52
N LEU A 135 -8.47 14.06 -7.73
CA LEU A 135 -7.69 13.50 -6.62
C LEU A 135 -8.59 12.81 -5.58
N GLU A 136 -9.70 13.46 -5.20
CA GLU A 136 -10.69 12.88 -4.29
C GLU A 136 -11.31 11.59 -4.85
N THR A 137 -11.66 11.59 -6.14
CA THR A 137 -12.21 10.41 -6.82
C THR A 137 -11.22 9.25 -6.83
N VAL A 138 -9.96 9.53 -7.19
CA VAL A 138 -8.87 8.54 -7.20
C VAL A 138 -8.64 7.98 -5.79
N ARG A 139 -8.66 8.83 -4.75
CA ARG A 139 -8.52 8.39 -3.36
C ARG A 139 -9.65 7.44 -2.97
N ARG A 140 -10.90 7.81 -3.26
CA ARG A 140 -12.07 6.97 -2.97
C ARG A 140 -12.02 5.63 -3.70
N GLN A 141 -11.55 5.62 -4.95
CA GLN A 141 -11.35 4.39 -5.70
C GLN A 141 -10.24 3.53 -5.09
N ASN A 142 -9.11 4.12 -4.70
CA ASN A 142 -8.02 3.41 -4.04
C ASN A 142 -8.43 2.82 -2.70
N GLU A 143 -9.22 3.54 -1.89
CA GLU A 143 -9.79 3.03 -0.64
C GLU A 143 -10.72 1.83 -0.90
N GLN A 144 -11.56 1.89 -1.94
CA GLN A 144 -12.39 0.76 -2.35
C GLN A 144 -11.55 -0.43 -2.81
N ILE A 145 -10.50 -0.20 -3.61
CA ILE A 145 -9.55 -1.24 -4.06
C ILE A 145 -8.86 -1.89 -2.85
N ALA A 146 -8.37 -1.08 -1.90
CA ALA A 146 -7.73 -1.57 -0.68
C ALA A 146 -8.70 -2.39 0.19
N ALA A 147 -9.95 -1.97 0.33
CA ALA A 147 -10.98 -2.73 1.04
C ALA A 147 -11.36 -4.05 0.34
N MET A 148 -11.24 -4.09 -0.99
CA MET A 148 -11.46 -5.31 -1.79
C MET A 148 -10.24 -6.23 -1.80
N LYS A 149 -9.03 -5.72 -1.60
CA LYS A 149 -7.77 -6.48 -1.59
C LYS A 149 -7.80 -7.74 -0.72
N PRO A 150 -8.24 -7.73 0.56
CA PRO A 150 -8.31 -8.96 1.35
C PRO A 150 -9.35 -9.96 0.83
N LYS A 151 -10.42 -9.51 0.15
CA LYS A 151 -11.39 -10.41 -0.49
C LYS A 151 -10.82 -11.07 -1.74
N VAL A 152 -10.00 -10.34 -2.49
CA VAL A 152 -9.29 -10.82 -3.68
C VAL A 152 -8.17 -11.78 -3.26
N GLU A 153 -7.36 -11.43 -2.26
CA GLU A 153 -6.29 -12.29 -1.74
C GLU A 153 -6.84 -13.58 -1.09
N TYR A 154 -7.95 -13.50 -0.34
CA TYR A 154 -8.65 -14.69 0.16
C TYR A 154 -9.17 -15.57 -0.99
N PHE A 155 -9.61 -14.95 -2.08
CA PHE A 155 -10.07 -15.66 -3.27
C PHE A 155 -8.92 -16.36 -3.98
N ASP A 156 -7.80 -15.67 -4.19
CA ASP A 156 -6.59 -16.23 -4.83
C ASP A 156 -5.99 -17.36 -3.98
N ALA A 157 -5.94 -17.22 -2.66
CA ALA A 157 -5.48 -18.27 -1.74
C ALA A 157 -6.36 -19.53 -1.73
N LEU A 158 -7.66 -19.40 -2.04
CA LEU A 158 -8.56 -20.55 -2.24
C LEU A 158 -8.40 -21.17 -3.63
N VAL A 159 -8.08 -20.36 -4.65
CA VAL A 159 -7.82 -20.81 -6.03
C VAL A 159 -6.54 -21.65 -6.10
N ASP A 160 -5.48 -21.27 -5.37
CA ASP A 160 -4.16 -21.93 -5.40
C ASP A 160 -4.12 -23.34 -4.78
N ARG A 161 -5.14 -23.76 -4.02
CA ARG A 161 -5.16 -25.12 -3.41
C ARG A 161 -5.51 -26.26 -4.38
N ASN A 162 -5.53 -26.02 -5.69
CA ASN A 162 -5.84 -27.02 -6.73
C ASN A 162 -7.12 -27.84 -6.39
N LEU A 163 -8.14 -27.17 -5.84
CA LEU A 163 -9.43 -27.73 -5.41
C LEU A 163 -10.37 -27.89 -6.60
N LEU A 164 -9.90 -28.60 -7.62
CA LEU A 164 -10.72 -28.96 -8.77
C LEU A 164 -11.85 -29.90 -8.33
N THR A 165 -13.06 -29.60 -8.75
CA THR A 165 -14.24 -30.45 -8.46
C THR A 165 -14.93 -30.86 -9.75
N ASN A 166 -15.58 -32.02 -9.75
CA ASN A 166 -16.41 -32.43 -10.87
C ASN A 166 -17.79 -31.74 -10.81
N PHE A 167 -18.58 -31.83 -11.90
CA PHE A 167 -19.91 -31.22 -11.98
C PHE A 167 -20.85 -31.59 -10.82
N ARG A 168 -20.78 -32.83 -10.32
CA ARG A 168 -21.62 -33.30 -9.22
C ARG A 168 -21.27 -32.62 -7.91
N ASP A 169 -19.99 -32.59 -7.58
CA ASP A 169 -19.52 -32.03 -6.31
C ASP A 169 -19.69 -30.50 -6.32
N THR A 170 -19.44 -29.84 -7.46
CA THR A 170 -19.79 -28.42 -7.62
C THR A 170 -21.29 -28.18 -7.42
N ALA A 171 -22.17 -28.99 -8.03
CA ALA A 171 -23.61 -28.80 -7.86
C ALA A 171 -24.07 -28.97 -6.40
N LYS A 172 -23.47 -29.93 -5.66
CA LYS A 172 -23.72 -30.11 -4.22
C LYS A 172 -23.27 -28.91 -3.41
N GLU A 173 -22.10 -28.36 -3.70
CA GLU A 173 -21.55 -27.17 -3.03
C GLU A 173 -22.44 -25.94 -3.27
N LEU A 174 -22.95 -25.79 -4.49
CA LEU A 174 -23.91 -24.76 -4.87
C LEU A 174 -25.33 -25.02 -4.34
N LYS A 175 -25.58 -26.17 -3.70
CA LYS A 175 -26.88 -26.61 -3.16
C LYS A 175 -27.99 -26.69 -4.22
N ILE A 176 -27.64 -27.09 -5.44
CA ILE A 176 -28.58 -27.25 -6.56
C ILE A 176 -28.52 -28.67 -7.12
N LYS A 177 -29.55 -29.06 -7.89
CA LYS A 177 -29.59 -30.38 -8.54
C LYS A 177 -28.55 -30.46 -9.65
N GLU A 178 -27.76 -31.53 -9.68
CA GLU A 178 -26.70 -31.76 -10.69
C GLU A 178 -27.21 -31.62 -12.13
N ARG A 179 -28.38 -32.20 -12.46
CA ARG A 179 -28.97 -32.08 -13.80
C ARG A 179 -29.32 -30.65 -14.18
N TYR A 180 -29.85 -29.87 -13.23
CA TYR A 180 -30.16 -28.46 -13.46
C TYR A 180 -28.89 -27.66 -13.72
N PHE A 181 -27.85 -27.86 -12.92
CA PHE A 181 -26.56 -27.21 -13.10
C PHE A 181 -25.93 -27.52 -14.48
N ILE A 182 -25.95 -28.79 -14.90
CA ILE A 182 -25.42 -29.19 -16.21
C ILE A 182 -26.21 -28.54 -17.35
N ASN A 183 -27.54 -28.51 -17.27
CA ASN A 183 -28.38 -27.88 -18.30
C ASN A 183 -28.13 -26.38 -18.35
N TRP A 184 -28.03 -25.72 -17.20
CA TRP A 184 -27.72 -24.31 -17.10
C TRP A 184 -26.36 -23.97 -17.74
N LEU A 185 -25.33 -24.80 -17.52
CA LEU A 185 -24.03 -24.63 -18.17
C LEU A 185 -24.07 -24.83 -19.70
N LEU A 186 -24.93 -25.73 -20.18
CA LEU A 186 -25.13 -25.98 -21.61
C LEU A 186 -25.86 -24.80 -22.27
N GLU A 187 -26.94 -24.32 -21.65
CA GLU A 187 -27.75 -23.19 -22.12
C GLU A 187 -26.93 -21.90 -22.19
N ASN A 188 -26.12 -21.64 -21.16
CA ASN A 188 -25.22 -20.48 -21.10
C ASN A 188 -23.90 -20.68 -21.88
N LYS A 189 -23.76 -21.77 -22.64
CA LYS A 189 -22.59 -22.06 -23.48
C LYS A 189 -21.25 -22.07 -22.71
N PHE A 190 -21.24 -22.47 -21.45
CA PHE A 190 -19.99 -22.73 -20.71
C PHE A 190 -19.37 -24.08 -21.10
N VAL A 191 -20.24 -25.06 -21.35
CA VAL A 191 -19.87 -26.41 -21.80
C VAL A 191 -20.72 -26.81 -23.00
N TYR A 192 -20.28 -27.83 -23.73
CA TYR A 192 -21.00 -28.49 -24.80
C TYR A 192 -20.86 -30.01 -24.68
N ARG A 193 -21.66 -30.76 -25.43
CA ARG A 193 -21.50 -32.22 -25.56
C ARG A 193 -20.70 -32.56 -26.80
N ASP A 194 -19.65 -33.35 -26.64
CA ASP A 194 -18.87 -33.88 -27.76
C ASP A 194 -19.65 -34.98 -28.52
N GLN A 195 -19.05 -35.52 -29.59
CA GLN A 195 -19.63 -36.60 -30.40
C GLN A 195 -19.91 -37.89 -29.60
N LYS A 196 -19.27 -38.06 -28.44
CA LYS A 196 -19.46 -39.21 -27.53
C LYS A 196 -20.41 -38.86 -26.37
N GLY A 197 -21.05 -37.70 -26.41
CA GLY A 197 -21.99 -37.21 -25.39
C GLY A 197 -21.34 -36.68 -24.11
N LYS A 198 -20.01 -36.55 -24.06
CA LYS A 198 -19.26 -36.08 -22.89
C LYS A 198 -19.28 -34.56 -22.80
N LEU A 199 -19.34 -34.04 -21.57
CA LEU A 199 -19.31 -32.60 -21.30
C LEU A 199 -17.88 -32.05 -21.44
N LYS A 200 -17.69 -31.12 -22.37
CA LYS A 200 -16.43 -30.43 -22.62
C LYS A 200 -16.62 -28.92 -22.47
N PRO A 201 -15.70 -28.20 -21.83
CA PRO A 201 -15.77 -26.75 -21.74
C PRO A 201 -15.40 -26.11 -23.08
N TYR A 202 -15.95 -24.93 -23.37
CA TYR A 202 -15.43 -24.13 -24.48
C TYR A 202 -14.04 -23.61 -24.14
N ALA A 203 -13.16 -23.51 -25.15
CA ALA A 203 -11.77 -23.11 -24.98
C ALA A 203 -11.61 -21.73 -24.30
N ALA A 204 -12.56 -20.82 -24.50
CA ALA A 204 -12.57 -19.50 -23.88
C ALA A 204 -12.63 -19.53 -22.34
N TYR A 205 -13.04 -20.65 -21.73
CA TYR A 205 -13.18 -20.80 -20.29
C TYR A 205 -12.11 -21.70 -19.65
N VAL A 206 -11.09 -22.10 -20.43
CA VAL A 206 -9.97 -22.95 -19.99
C VAL A 206 -8.68 -22.13 -20.04
N PRO A 207 -7.82 -22.13 -19.00
CA PRO A 207 -7.94 -22.88 -17.75
C PRO A 207 -8.77 -22.16 -16.66
N GLU A 208 -9.35 -21.00 -16.96
CA GLU A 208 -9.83 -20.06 -15.94
C GLU A 208 -11.01 -20.60 -15.10
N LEU A 209 -12.06 -21.14 -15.74
CA LEU A 209 -13.24 -21.69 -15.06
C LEU A 209 -13.24 -23.22 -15.03
N PHE A 210 -12.55 -23.84 -16.00
CA PHE A 210 -12.45 -25.29 -16.12
C PHE A 210 -11.01 -25.72 -16.40
N GLU A 211 -10.66 -26.90 -15.91
CA GLU A 211 -9.42 -27.60 -16.25
C GLU A 211 -9.73 -29.01 -16.76
N LEU A 212 -8.92 -29.47 -17.72
CA LEU A 212 -9.00 -30.81 -18.28
C LEU A 212 -7.85 -31.64 -17.71
N LYS A 213 -8.16 -32.68 -16.93
CA LYS A 213 -7.16 -33.61 -16.38
C LYS A 213 -7.28 -34.98 -17.01
N GLU A 214 -6.14 -35.52 -17.43
CA GLU A 214 -6.02 -36.90 -17.90
C GLU A 214 -6.15 -37.87 -16.72
N TRP A 215 -6.79 -38.99 -16.94
CA TRP A 215 -6.82 -40.11 -16.01
C TRP A 215 -6.69 -41.42 -16.75
N GLU A 216 -6.08 -42.39 -16.10
CA GLU A 216 -5.98 -43.76 -16.59
C GLU A 216 -6.50 -44.73 -15.53
N ARG A 217 -7.38 -45.64 -15.91
CA ARG A 217 -7.83 -46.73 -15.03
C ARG A 217 -8.12 -47.98 -15.85
N ASN A 218 -7.60 -49.11 -15.39
CA ASN A 218 -7.81 -50.42 -16.03
C ASN A 218 -7.45 -50.43 -17.54
N GLY A 219 -6.34 -49.79 -17.92
CA GLY A 219 -5.85 -49.73 -19.30
C GLY A 219 -6.66 -48.83 -20.24
N LYS A 220 -7.53 -47.97 -19.71
CA LYS A 220 -8.26 -46.95 -20.46
C LYS A 220 -7.81 -45.58 -19.98
N ALA A 221 -7.40 -44.72 -20.91
CA ALA A 221 -7.08 -43.32 -20.66
C ALA A 221 -8.15 -42.40 -21.26
N ASP A 222 -8.48 -41.33 -20.54
CA ASP A 222 -9.46 -40.34 -20.97
C ASP A 222 -9.24 -39.00 -20.25
N VAL A 223 -9.95 -37.95 -20.69
CA VAL A 223 -9.84 -36.60 -20.12
C VAL A 223 -11.11 -36.22 -19.38
N GLN A 224 -10.98 -35.88 -18.10
CA GLN A 224 -12.05 -35.39 -17.26
C GLN A 224 -12.07 -33.85 -17.22
N THR A 225 -13.25 -33.28 -17.42
CA THR A 225 -13.50 -31.84 -17.18
C THR A 225 -13.75 -31.61 -15.69
N LEU A 226 -12.98 -30.72 -15.09
CA LEU A 226 -13.11 -30.28 -13.71
C LEU A 226 -13.33 -28.76 -13.66
N ILE A 227 -13.95 -28.29 -12.59
CA ILE A 227 -14.30 -26.89 -12.36
C ILE A 227 -13.31 -26.31 -11.34
N THR A 228 -12.73 -25.16 -11.68
CA THR A 228 -11.79 -24.45 -10.81
C THR A 228 -12.53 -23.76 -9.66
N PRO A 229 -11.83 -23.37 -8.57
CA PRO A 229 -12.43 -22.53 -7.53
C PRO A 229 -13.04 -21.24 -8.10
N LYS A 230 -12.38 -20.66 -9.11
CA LYS A 230 -12.87 -19.48 -9.83
C LYS A 230 -14.14 -19.78 -10.65
N GLY A 231 -14.20 -20.93 -11.31
CA GLY A 231 -15.40 -21.43 -11.99
C GLY A 231 -16.59 -21.54 -11.04
N ARG A 232 -16.42 -22.21 -9.90
CA ARG A 232 -17.48 -22.39 -8.89
C ARG A 232 -18.08 -21.07 -8.42
N GLU A 233 -17.22 -20.11 -8.08
CA GLU A 233 -17.70 -18.80 -7.61
C GLU A 233 -18.38 -18.01 -8.71
N THR A 234 -17.83 -18.04 -9.93
CA THR A 234 -18.46 -17.40 -11.10
C THR A 234 -19.87 -17.93 -11.30
N PHE A 235 -20.05 -19.26 -11.28
CA PHE A 235 -21.36 -19.87 -11.43
C PHE A 235 -22.28 -19.54 -10.26
N ARG A 236 -21.79 -19.52 -9.02
CA ARG A 236 -22.55 -19.11 -7.83
C ARG A 236 -23.13 -17.70 -7.98
N LEU A 237 -22.33 -16.75 -8.47
CA LEU A 237 -22.74 -15.36 -8.64
C LEU A 237 -23.76 -15.20 -9.78
N LEU A 238 -23.55 -15.89 -10.90
CA LEU A 238 -24.47 -15.85 -12.04
C LEU A 238 -25.84 -16.46 -11.70
N LEU A 239 -25.85 -17.64 -11.06
CA LEU A 239 -27.07 -18.29 -10.61
C LEU A 239 -27.86 -17.42 -9.62
N LYS A 240 -27.18 -16.69 -8.73
CA LYS A 240 -27.85 -15.75 -7.80
C LYS A 240 -28.54 -14.59 -8.53
N LYS A 241 -27.93 -14.06 -9.59
CA LYS A 241 -28.50 -12.95 -10.38
C LYS A 241 -29.73 -13.36 -11.17
N GLU A 242 -29.85 -14.62 -11.59
CA GLU A 242 -31.04 -15.13 -12.28
C GLU A 242 -32.22 -15.38 -11.33
N THR A 243 -31.95 -15.58 -10.04
CA THR A 243 -32.97 -15.82 -9.01
C THR A 243 -33.42 -14.56 -8.26
N ALA A 244 -32.79 -13.42 -8.52
CA ALA A 244 -33.08 -12.13 -7.89
C ALA A 244 -33.92 -11.25 -8.81
#